data_AF-A0A517L1N1-F1
#
_entry.id   AF-A0A517L1N1-F1
#
_cell.length_a   1.000
_cell.length_b   1.000
_cell.length_c   1.000
_cell.angle_alpha   90.00
_cell.angle_beta   90.00
_cell.angle_gamma   90.00
#
_symmetry.space_group_name_H-M   'P 1'
#
loop_
_entity.id
_entity.type
_entity.pdbx_description
1 polymer ?
#
loop_
_entity_poly.entity_id
_entity_poly.type
_entity_poly.pdbx_seq_one_letter_code
_entity_poly.pdbx_strand_id
1 'polypeptide(L)'
;MPTQLRRICQDFEEYTKRIRKAPHDPQVWLSRAVWFAGYGVPYIRENHWPLLAAADAYKVYKWFSCPKFRRENHLYDIPGAELRETKLQACRILVKALLDLKDIQRARYYVKEEGIYESLCKEDQSRLRRPLSEDYRPKMRAQQYPWIPARFMDRTRYLHNIRENLASRGLALIPSRIGKRNENNLGVFAMKRFKKGEPLFEEKTLKPSRHTLHSVFHFFDAAIKELKKGAPRHLLDRSELGALAASYNDHENVFRFRTEHLGYLKAKDPRLLWNTDLDMWVLDTAHQRCSTNQFGLTEERADRKSIRWSVISPMASLFQHSCEPVAQWGPKDKECADMMVMTAIRNIEQGEEIYDSYCDDGDLEWRREQLKHWIGGDCMCTKCVKEERAKAERDTNARDSGVEMTDSATTSPSTGSSSEVDSDGDAKMGGTS
;
A
#
# COMPACT_ATOMS: atom_id res chain seq x y z
N MET A 1 -20.57 -28.99 -6.35
CA MET A 1 -19.21 -28.68 -5.85
C MET A 1 -19.16 -27.21 -5.45
N PRO A 2 -18.60 -26.84 -4.29
CA PRO A 2 -18.30 -25.43 -3.98
C PRO A 2 -17.44 -24.83 -5.10
N THR A 3 -17.64 -23.56 -5.44
CA THR A 3 -16.68 -22.84 -6.29
C THR A 3 -15.31 -22.85 -5.61
N GLN A 4 -14.23 -22.81 -6.38
CA GLN A 4 -12.85 -22.73 -5.86
C GLN A 4 -12.70 -21.60 -4.83
N LEU A 5 -13.33 -20.45 -5.10
CA LEU A 5 -13.40 -19.30 -4.21
C LEU A 5 -14.06 -19.62 -2.87
N ARG A 6 -15.21 -20.29 -2.87
CA ARG A 6 -15.93 -20.67 -1.65
C ARG A 6 -15.08 -21.61 -0.78
N ARG A 7 -14.37 -22.55 -1.40
CA ARG A 7 -13.47 -23.46 -0.68
C ARG A 7 -12.29 -22.71 -0.03
N ILE A 8 -11.68 -21.77 -0.75
CA ILE A 8 -10.61 -20.92 -0.22
C ILE A 8 -11.08 -20.16 1.03
N CYS A 9 -12.28 -19.57 1.00
CA CYS A 9 -12.83 -18.86 2.15
C CYS A 9 -13.09 -19.79 3.34
N GLN A 10 -13.65 -20.97 3.09
CA GLN A 10 -13.92 -21.98 4.13
C GLN A 10 -12.63 -22.46 4.80
N ASP A 11 -11.60 -22.80 4.02
CA ASP A 11 -10.30 -23.22 4.53
C ASP A 11 -9.69 -22.09 5.41
N PHE A 12 -9.71 -20.85 4.92
CA PHE A 12 -9.20 -19.69 5.68
C PHE A 12 -9.92 -19.50 7.03
N GLU A 13 -11.26 -19.60 7.03
CA GLU A 13 -12.06 -19.50 8.25
C GLU A 13 -11.74 -20.63 9.23
N GLU A 14 -11.53 -21.85 8.74
CA GLU A 14 -11.16 -23.00 9.56
C GLU A 14 -9.79 -22.81 10.23
N TYR A 15 -8.76 -22.44 9.47
CA TYR A 15 -7.44 -22.15 10.03
C TYR A 15 -7.50 -21.00 11.05
N THR A 16 -8.25 -19.94 10.76
CA THR A 16 -8.42 -18.80 11.67
C THR A 16 -9.14 -19.21 12.95
N LYS A 17 -10.15 -20.08 12.87
CA LYS A 17 -10.84 -20.65 14.04
C LYS A 17 -9.91 -21.50 14.91
N ARG A 18 -9.04 -22.32 14.29
CA ARG A 18 -8.02 -23.11 15.00
C ARG A 18 -7.04 -22.21 15.76
N ILE A 19 -6.54 -21.16 15.10
CA ILE A 19 -5.68 -20.16 15.73
C ILE A 19 -6.37 -19.46 16.90
N ARG A 20 -7.64 -19.05 16.77
CA ARG A 20 -8.40 -18.45 17.88
C ARG A 20 -8.55 -19.39 19.07
N LYS A 21 -8.71 -20.70 18.81
CA LYS A 21 -8.82 -21.73 19.86
C LYS A 21 -7.48 -22.01 20.55
N ALA A 22 -6.37 -21.96 19.80
CA ALA A 22 -5.03 -22.27 20.29
C ALA A 22 -4.00 -21.25 19.77
N PRO A 23 -4.07 -19.96 20.19
CA PRO A 23 -3.22 -18.90 19.62
C PRO A 23 -1.73 -19.08 19.94
N HIS A 24 -1.42 -19.88 20.96
CA HIS A 24 -0.07 -20.19 21.41
C HIS A 24 0.44 -21.55 20.91
N ASP A 25 -0.26 -22.22 20.01
CA ASP A 25 0.24 -23.43 19.36
C ASP A 25 0.98 -23.07 18.06
N PRO A 26 2.30 -23.25 17.95
CA PRO A 26 3.03 -22.93 16.72
C PRO A 26 2.58 -23.77 15.51
N GLN A 27 2.02 -24.97 15.72
CA GLN A 27 1.58 -25.84 14.64
C GLN A 27 0.35 -25.31 13.91
N VAL A 28 -0.58 -24.66 14.61
CA VAL A 28 -1.77 -24.08 13.94
C VAL A 28 -1.38 -22.90 13.04
N TRP A 29 -0.41 -22.08 13.45
CA TRP A 29 0.14 -21.00 12.63
C TRP A 29 0.95 -21.55 11.45
N LEU A 30 1.81 -22.53 11.71
CA LEU A 30 2.61 -23.18 10.68
C LEU A 30 1.72 -23.82 9.60
N SER A 31 0.65 -24.51 10.02
CA SER A 31 -0.32 -25.13 9.12
C SER A 31 -0.96 -24.10 8.19
N ARG A 32 -1.33 -22.91 8.71
CA ARG A 32 -1.90 -21.83 7.91
C ARG A 32 -0.85 -21.21 6.98
N ALA A 33 0.40 -21.07 7.42
CA ALA A 33 1.51 -20.60 6.60
C ALA A 33 1.77 -21.53 5.39
N VAL A 34 1.76 -22.85 5.62
CA VAL A 34 1.88 -23.88 4.56
C VAL A 34 0.75 -23.74 3.54
N TRP A 35 -0.48 -23.56 4.02
CA TRP A 35 -1.66 -23.35 3.17
C TRP A 35 -1.54 -22.08 2.33
N PHE A 36 -1.16 -20.94 2.92
CA PHE A 36 -0.92 -19.69 2.19
C PHE A 36 0.20 -19.80 1.16
N ALA A 37 1.23 -20.61 1.42
CA ALA A 37 2.33 -20.85 0.50
C ALA A 37 1.96 -21.79 -0.67
N GLY A 38 0.72 -22.31 -0.69
CA GLY A 38 0.22 -23.18 -1.75
C GLY A 38 0.83 -24.59 -1.76
N TYR A 39 1.44 -25.01 -0.64
CA TYR A 39 2.03 -26.34 -0.53
C TYR A 39 0.94 -27.42 -0.43
N GLY A 40 1.03 -28.45 -1.28
CA GLY A 40 0.18 -29.64 -1.20
C GLY A 40 -1.27 -29.46 -1.66
N VAL A 41 -1.65 -28.28 -2.13
CA VAL A 41 -3.04 -27.99 -2.53
C VAL A 41 -3.09 -27.55 -4.01
N PRO A 42 -3.42 -28.46 -4.95
CA PRO A 42 -3.39 -28.17 -6.38
C PRO A 42 -4.21 -26.94 -6.80
N TYR A 43 -5.37 -26.70 -6.16
CA TYR A 43 -6.23 -25.56 -6.46
C TYR A 43 -5.74 -24.22 -5.89
N ILE A 44 -4.66 -24.20 -5.10
CA ILE A 44 -4.05 -22.98 -4.54
C ILE A 44 -2.74 -22.63 -5.24
N ARG A 45 -2.15 -23.52 -6.05
CA ARG A 45 -0.86 -23.23 -6.72
C ARG A 45 -0.87 -21.93 -7.53
N GLU A 46 -1.99 -21.62 -8.17
CA GLU A 46 -2.19 -20.37 -8.93
C GLU A 46 -2.58 -19.16 -8.07
N ASN A 47 -2.93 -19.40 -6.81
CA ASN A 47 -3.46 -18.42 -5.85
C ASN A 47 -2.72 -18.50 -4.50
N HIS A 48 -1.39 -18.56 -4.49
CA HIS A 48 -0.64 -18.47 -3.23
C HIS A 48 -0.59 -17.01 -2.75
N TRP A 49 -0.48 -16.83 -1.42
CA TRP A 49 -0.46 -15.53 -0.74
C TRP A 49 0.82 -15.39 0.06
N PRO A 50 1.95 -15.11 -0.62
CA PRO A 50 3.27 -15.22 0.00
C PRO A 50 3.44 -14.20 1.13
N LEU A 51 2.76 -13.05 1.09
CA LEU A 51 2.76 -12.09 2.20
C LEU A 51 2.21 -12.69 3.50
N LEU A 52 1.11 -13.45 3.43
CA LEU A 52 0.48 -14.04 4.61
C LEU A 52 1.22 -15.29 5.08
N ALA A 53 1.75 -16.09 4.14
CA ALA A 53 2.67 -17.17 4.46
C ALA A 53 3.92 -16.65 5.21
N ALA A 54 4.56 -15.59 4.69
CA ALA A 54 5.70 -14.97 5.34
C ALA A 54 5.34 -14.44 6.74
N ALA A 55 4.16 -13.84 6.88
CA ALA A 55 3.70 -13.35 8.17
C ALA A 55 3.57 -14.45 9.20
N ASP A 56 2.77 -15.47 8.93
CA ASP A 56 2.55 -16.58 9.86
C ASP A 56 3.84 -17.34 10.16
N ALA A 57 4.64 -17.62 9.12
CA ALA A 57 5.93 -18.26 9.26
C ALA A 57 6.89 -17.44 10.12
N TYR A 58 6.93 -16.11 9.97
CA TYR A 58 7.72 -15.23 10.82
C TYR A 58 7.27 -15.27 12.28
N LYS A 59 5.95 -15.33 12.56
CA LYS A 59 5.44 -15.48 13.93
C LYS A 59 6.00 -16.75 14.56
N VAL A 60 5.90 -17.89 13.86
CA VAL A 60 6.45 -19.18 14.27
C VAL A 60 7.97 -19.08 14.50
N TYR A 61 8.69 -18.59 13.50
CA TYR A 61 10.14 -18.52 13.49
C TYR A 61 10.74 -17.63 14.59
N LYS A 62 10.30 -16.37 14.71
CA LYS A 62 10.89 -15.39 15.64
C LYS A 62 10.27 -15.40 17.03
N TRP A 63 8.98 -15.71 17.19
CA TRP A 63 8.30 -15.49 18.47
C TRP A 63 8.13 -16.71 19.33
N PHE A 64 7.76 -17.86 18.76
CA PHE A 64 7.71 -19.09 19.55
C PHE A 64 9.11 -19.51 20.03
N SER A 65 10.15 -19.00 19.37
CA SER A 65 11.55 -19.12 19.80
C SER A 65 11.97 -18.14 20.91
N CYS A 66 11.15 -17.15 21.27
CA CYS A 66 11.51 -16.13 22.27
C CYS A 66 11.36 -16.67 23.71
N PRO A 67 12.43 -16.73 24.53
CA PRO A 67 12.35 -17.31 25.88
C PRO A 67 11.35 -16.62 26.81
N LYS A 68 11.28 -15.28 26.75
CA LYS A 68 10.33 -14.48 27.54
C LYS A 68 8.89 -14.84 27.19
N PHE A 69 8.60 -14.89 25.89
CA PHE A 69 7.28 -15.26 25.38
C PHE A 69 6.86 -16.67 25.79
N ARG A 70 7.79 -17.64 25.68
CA ARG A 70 7.53 -19.02 26.11
C ARG A 70 7.18 -19.09 27.59
N ARG A 71 7.86 -18.29 28.42
CA ARG A 71 7.60 -18.18 29.85
C ARG A 71 6.21 -17.67 30.15
N GLU A 72 5.85 -16.55 29.54
CA GLU A 72 4.60 -15.84 29.80
C GLU A 72 3.36 -16.63 29.32
N ASN A 73 3.54 -17.59 28.41
CA ASN A 73 2.45 -18.36 27.80
C ASN A 73 2.54 -19.87 28.05
N HIS A 74 3.35 -20.30 29.02
CA HIS A 74 3.49 -21.71 29.40
C HIS A 74 3.90 -22.64 28.24
N LEU A 75 4.69 -22.16 27.27
CA LEU A 75 5.16 -22.94 26.10
C LEU A 75 6.44 -23.74 26.37
N TYR A 76 6.70 -24.07 27.63
CA TYR A 76 7.80 -24.96 28.01
C TYR A 76 7.44 -26.42 27.82
N ASP A 77 6.15 -26.73 27.69
CA ASP A 77 5.65 -28.09 27.49
C ASP A 77 5.98 -28.64 26.09
N ILE A 78 6.34 -27.78 25.14
CA ILE A 78 6.79 -28.19 23.81
C ILE A 78 8.26 -28.65 23.90
N PRO A 79 8.57 -29.92 23.56
CA PRO A 79 9.93 -30.43 23.56
C PRO A 79 10.86 -29.57 22.70
N GLY A 80 12.09 -29.33 23.18
CA GLY A 80 13.04 -28.45 22.50
C GLY A 80 13.39 -28.90 21.07
N ALA A 81 13.38 -30.21 20.82
CA ALA A 81 13.61 -30.77 19.48
C ALA A 81 12.44 -30.50 18.52
N GLU A 82 11.20 -30.67 18.98
CA GLU A 82 9.99 -30.40 18.19
C GLU A 82 9.89 -28.90 17.84
N LEU A 83 10.16 -28.04 18.82
CA LEU A 83 10.18 -26.59 18.58
C LEU A 83 11.27 -26.19 17.59
N ARG A 84 12.44 -26.85 17.63
CA ARG A 84 13.53 -26.62 16.68
C ARG A 84 13.12 -26.99 15.26
N GLU A 85 12.52 -28.16 15.05
CA GLU A 85 12.06 -28.56 13.70
C GLU A 85 10.95 -27.62 13.20
N THR A 86 9.99 -27.28 14.07
CA THR A 86 8.94 -26.31 13.77
C THR A 86 9.51 -24.96 13.33
N LYS A 87 10.55 -24.48 14.03
CA LYS A 87 11.26 -23.24 13.70
C LYS A 87 11.95 -23.34 12.33
N LEU A 88 12.63 -24.46 12.04
CA LEU A 88 13.29 -24.68 10.76
C LEU A 88 12.29 -24.74 9.60
N GLN A 89 11.18 -25.46 9.78
CA GLN A 89 10.10 -25.52 8.79
C GLN A 89 9.49 -24.14 8.53
N ALA A 90 9.22 -23.36 9.59
CA ALA A 90 8.77 -21.99 9.46
C ALA A 90 9.79 -21.11 8.72
N CYS A 91 11.09 -21.25 9.01
CA CYS A 91 12.15 -20.52 8.30
C CYS A 91 12.16 -20.86 6.81
N ARG A 92 12.02 -22.13 6.42
CA ARG A 92 11.92 -22.56 5.01
C ARG A 92 10.72 -21.91 4.30
N ILE A 93 9.54 -21.90 4.94
CA ILE A 93 8.33 -21.25 4.40
C ILE A 93 8.53 -19.74 4.27
N LEU A 94 9.12 -19.10 5.29
CA LEU A 94 9.42 -17.68 5.28
C LEU A 94 10.36 -17.32 4.13
N VAL A 95 11.45 -18.08 3.95
CA VAL A 95 12.41 -17.86 2.85
C VAL A 95 11.73 -18.01 1.50
N LYS A 96 10.97 -19.08 1.28
CA LYS A 96 10.22 -19.26 0.03
C LYS A 96 9.27 -18.10 -0.22
N ALA A 97 8.47 -17.73 0.78
CA ALA A 97 7.51 -16.65 0.68
C ALA A 97 8.19 -15.30 0.38
N LEU A 98 9.33 -15.01 1.00
CA LEU A 98 10.14 -13.82 0.69
C LEU A 98 10.70 -13.85 -0.73
N LEU A 99 11.17 -15.02 -1.19
CA LEU A 99 11.60 -15.17 -2.58
C LEU A 99 10.44 -14.96 -3.55
N ASP A 100 9.23 -15.44 -3.23
CA ASP A 100 8.01 -15.25 -4.03
C ASP A 100 7.61 -13.77 -4.07
N LEU A 101 7.84 -13.04 -2.97
CA LEU A 101 7.77 -11.57 -2.88
C LEU A 101 8.98 -10.83 -3.47
N LYS A 102 9.95 -11.55 -4.05
CA LYS A 102 11.23 -11.03 -4.59
C LYS A 102 12.08 -10.25 -3.56
N ASP A 103 11.87 -10.47 -2.27
CA ASP A 103 12.71 -9.90 -1.21
C ASP A 103 13.95 -10.78 -0.95
N ILE A 104 14.84 -10.80 -1.95
CA ILE A 104 16.03 -11.67 -1.96
C ILE A 104 16.97 -11.34 -0.79
N GLN A 105 17.11 -10.05 -0.44
CA GLN A 105 17.98 -9.63 0.65
C GLN A 105 17.52 -10.21 1.99
N ARG A 106 16.22 -10.11 2.32
CA ARG A 106 15.71 -10.70 3.57
C ARG A 106 15.72 -12.22 3.53
N ALA A 107 15.43 -12.82 2.38
CA ALA A 107 15.55 -14.27 2.22
C ALA A 107 16.98 -14.75 2.54
N ARG A 108 18.00 -14.11 1.97
CA ARG A 108 19.42 -14.40 2.26
C ARG A 108 19.76 -14.24 3.74
N TYR A 109 19.25 -13.18 4.38
CA TYR A 109 19.45 -12.95 5.81
C TYR A 109 18.97 -14.15 6.64
N TYR A 110 17.74 -14.63 6.45
CA TYR A 110 17.22 -15.77 7.21
C TYR A 110 17.92 -17.08 6.89
N VAL A 111 18.31 -17.30 5.62
CA VAL A 111 19.08 -18.48 5.23
C VAL A 111 20.43 -18.53 5.92
N LYS A 112 21.13 -17.38 5.98
CA LYS A 112 22.41 -17.25 6.68
C LYS A 112 22.23 -17.41 8.19
N GLU A 113 21.21 -16.79 8.77
CA GLU A 113 20.94 -16.82 10.22
C GLU A 113 20.71 -18.23 10.74
N GLU A 114 19.99 -19.08 9.99
CA GLU A 114 19.64 -20.43 10.42
C GLU A 114 20.48 -21.54 9.78
N GLY A 115 21.38 -21.21 8.84
CA GLY A 115 22.20 -22.20 8.15
C GLY A 115 21.40 -23.19 7.30
N ILE A 116 20.24 -22.80 6.77
CA ILE A 116 19.29 -23.71 6.11
C ILE A 116 19.50 -23.87 4.60
N TYR A 117 20.57 -23.31 4.03
CA TYR A 117 20.79 -23.26 2.58
C TYR A 117 20.67 -24.63 1.89
N GLU A 118 21.35 -25.64 2.43
CA GLU A 118 21.34 -27.00 1.89
C GLU A 118 19.99 -27.71 2.02
N SER A 119 19.12 -27.24 2.92
CA SER A 119 17.78 -27.80 3.10
C SER A 119 16.72 -27.20 2.16
N LEU A 120 17.07 -26.15 1.41
CA LEU A 120 16.18 -25.54 0.42
C LEU A 120 16.15 -26.37 -0.87
N CYS A 121 15.06 -26.27 -1.63
CA CYS A 121 15.02 -26.88 -2.96
C CYS A 121 15.98 -26.18 -3.93
N LYS A 122 16.42 -26.89 -4.97
CA LYS A 122 17.37 -26.36 -5.98
C LYS A 122 16.88 -25.06 -6.64
N GLU A 123 15.57 -24.92 -6.83
CA GLU A 123 14.96 -23.71 -7.40
C GLU A 123 15.18 -22.50 -6.48
N ASP A 124 14.86 -22.62 -5.19
CA ASP A 124 15.04 -21.53 -4.21
C ASP A 124 16.52 -21.21 -3.99
N GLN A 125 17.40 -22.22 -3.97
CA GLN A 125 18.85 -22.02 -3.96
C GLN A 125 19.34 -21.23 -5.18
N SER A 126 18.81 -21.52 -6.38
CA SER A 126 19.12 -20.78 -7.60
C SER A 126 18.64 -19.32 -7.53
N ARG A 127 17.41 -19.10 -7.05
CA ARG A 127 16.85 -17.75 -6.87
C ARG A 127 17.68 -16.90 -5.91
N LEU A 128 18.20 -17.50 -4.84
CA LEU A 128 19.08 -16.82 -3.87
C LEU A 128 20.45 -16.43 -4.46
N ARG A 129 20.94 -17.09 -5.52
CA ARG A 129 22.21 -16.76 -6.17
C ARG A 129 22.09 -15.63 -7.19
N ARG A 130 20.89 -15.29 -7.64
CA ARG A 130 20.70 -14.23 -8.64
C ARG A 130 21.23 -12.89 -8.09
N PRO A 131 22.03 -12.14 -8.87
CA PRO A 131 22.46 -10.81 -8.46
C PRO A 131 21.23 -9.93 -8.18
N LEU A 132 21.39 -8.95 -7.28
CA LEU A 132 20.32 -8.00 -6.93
C LEU A 132 20.00 -7.04 -8.09
N SER A 133 20.62 -7.23 -9.25
CA SER A 133 20.82 -6.23 -10.29
C SER A 133 19.64 -6.02 -11.24
N GLU A 134 18.41 -6.33 -10.83
CA GLU A 134 17.24 -5.88 -11.56
C GLU A 134 16.18 -5.49 -10.54
N ASP A 135 15.72 -4.24 -10.62
CA ASP A 135 14.56 -3.65 -9.95
C ASP A 135 13.27 -4.38 -10.35
N TYR A 136 13.22 -5.69 -10.13
CA TYR A 136 12.08 -6.50 -10.48
C TYR A 136 11.05 -6.38 -9.36
N ARG A 137 10.27 -5.30 -9.42
CA ARG A 137 9.10 -5.09 -8.59
C ARG A 137 8.15 -6.27 -8.81
N PRO A 138 7.77 -7.03 -7.77
CA PRO A 138 6.80 -8.10 -7.93
C PRO A 138 5.53 -7.51 -8.52
N LYS A 139 5.04 -8.11 -9.61
CA LYS A 139 3.60 -8.07 -9.89
C LYS A 139 2.91 -8.93 -8.84
N MET A 140 2.81 -8.42 -7.61
CA MET A 140 1.70 -8.78 -6.75
C MET A 140 0.49 -8.38 -7.58
N ARG A 141 -0.18 -9.36 -8.18
CA ARG A 141 -1.51 -9.13 -8.77
C ARG A 141 -2.30 -8.42 -7.68
N ALA A 142 -3.17 -7.49 -8.06
CA ALA A 142 -4.17 -6.90 -7.17
C ALA A 142 -5.07 -8.02 -6.63
N GLN A 143 -4.54 -8.82 -5.72
CA GLN A 143 -5.21 -9.93 -5.08
C GLN A 143 -6.05 -9.25 -4.02
N GLN A 144 -7.27 -8.92 -4.40
CA GLN A 144 -8.34 -8.87 -3.42
C GLN A 144 -8.26 -10.19 -2.65
N TYR A 145 -7.97 -10.13 -1.36
CA TYR A 145 -7.97 -11.31 -0.52
C TYR A 145 -9.40 -11.88 -0.57
N PRO A 146 -9.58 -13.07 -1.15
CA PRO A 146 -10.93 -13.56 -1.49
C PRO A 146 -11.81 -13.77 -0.26
N TRP A 147 -11.18 -13.95 0.90
CA TRP A 147 -11.82 -14.15 2.19
C TRP A 147 -12.00 -12.86 2.99
N ILE A 148 -11.67 -11.65 2.50
CA ILE A 148 -12.03 -10.43 3.25
C ILE A 148 -13.55 -10.46 3.43
N PRO A 149 -14.04 -10.49 4.68
CA PRO A 149 -15.47 -10.45 4.94
C PRO A 149 -16.10 -9.27 4.20
N ALA A 150 -17.22 -9.51 3.50
CA ALA A 150 -17.90 -8.49 2.68
C ALA A 150 -18.18 -7.18 3.45
N ARG A 151 -18.47 -7.29 4.76
CA ARG A 151 -18.65 -6.13 5.66
C ARG A 151 -17.46 -5.17 5.73
N PHE A 152 -16.25 -5.65 5.45
CA PHE A 152 -15.05 -4.81 5.40
C PHE A 152 -14.80 -4.25 4.00
N MET A 153 -15.37 -4.84 2.95
CA MET A 153 -15.33 -4.22 1.62
C MET A 153 -16.44 -3.19 1.44
N ASP A 154 -17.57 -3.37 2.14
CA ASP A 154 -18.68 -2.43 2.14
C ASP A 154 -18.37 -1.19 2.99
N ARG A 155 -18.17 -0.07 2.29
CA ARG A 155 -17.94 1.25 2.92
C ARG A 155 -19.24 1.89 3.39
N THR A 156 -20.39 1.47 2.86
CA THR A 156 -21.69 2.14 3.04
C THR A 156 -22.05 2.33 4.50
N ARG A 157 -21.80 1.31 5.33
CA ARG A 157 -22.04 1.37 6.77
C ARG A 157 -21.25 2.44 7.51
N TYR A 158 -20.10 2.85 6.98
CA TYR A 158 -19.24 3.88 7.60
C TYR A 158 -19.47 5.27 7.02
N LEU A 159 -20.12 5.36 5.86
CA LEU A 159 -20.38 6.62 5.18
C LEU A 159 -21.62 7.35 5.70
N HIS A 160 -22.44 6.72 6.55
CA HIS A 160 -23.67 7.35 7.07
C HIS A 160 -23.37 8.66 7.83
N ASN A 161 -22.48 8.62 8.82
CA ASN A 161 -22.10 9.82 9.58
C ASN A 161 -21.44 10.89 8.70
N ILE A 162 -20.66 10.47 7.69
CA ILE A 162 -20.02 11.39 6.75
C ILE A 162 -21.07 12.05 5.84
N ARG A 163 -22.08 11.31 5.38
CA ARG A 163 -23.20 11.85 4.60
C ARG A 163 -23.97 12.91 5.38
N GLU A 164 -24.32 12.64 6.64
CA GLU A 164 -25.01 13.62 7.47
C GLU A 164 -24.16 14.88 7.72
N ASN A 165 -22.86 14.68 7.96
CA ASN A 165 -21.91 15.77 8.15
C ASN A 165 -21.74 16.64 6.89
N LEU A 166 -21.66 16.03 5.70
CA LEU A 166 -21.63 16.75 4.43
C LEU A 166 -22.97 17.46 4.16
N ALA A 167 -24.09 16.79 4.40
CA ALA A 167 -25.43 17.33 4.19
C ALA A 167 -25.68 18.62 5.00
N SER A 168 -25.26 18.65 6.27
CA SER A 168 -25.39 19.85 7.10
C SER A 168 -24.58 21.05 6.61
N ARG A 169 -23.64 20.83 5.68
CA ARG A 169 -22.80 21.87 5.06
C ARG A 169 -23.25 22.22 3.64
N GLY A 170 -24.37 21.67 3.18
CA GLY A 170 -24.84 21.86 1.82
C GLY A 170 -24.00 21.08 0.79
N LEU A 171 -23.52 19.89 1.17
CA LEU A 171 -22.83 18.95 0.31
C LEU A 171 -23.57 17.62 0.29
N ALA A 172 -23.48 16.86 -0.81
CA ALA A 172 -24.03 15.50 -0.89
C ALA A 172 -22.98 14.52 -1.38
N LEU A 173 -23.04 13.29 -0.87
CA LEU A 173 -22.22 12.18 -1.33
C LEU A 173 -23.06 11.24 -2.19
N ILE A 174 -22.87 11.28 -3.51
CA ILE A 174 -23.61 10.51 -4.50
C ILE A 174 -22.62 9.86 -5.50
N PRO A 175 -23.03 8.93 -6.38
CA PRO A 175 -22.12 8.35 -7.37
C PRO A 175 -21.43 9.42 -8.23
N SER A 176 -20.11 9.31 -8.38
CA SER A 176 -19.30 10.25 -9.16
C SER A 176 -19.66 10.22 -10.64
N ARG A 177 -19.46 11.35 -11.34
CA ARG A 177 -19.56 11.42 -12.81
C ARG A 177 -18.32 10.87 -13.51
N ILE A 178 -17.18 10.80 -12.82
CA ILE A 178 -15.92 10.30 -13.37
C ILE A 178 -15.74 8.83 -12.97
N GLY A 179 -15.18 8.02 -13.88
CA GLY A 179 -14.93 6.60 -13.64
C GLY A 179 -16.16 5.71 -13.81
N LYS A 180 -16.03 4.42 -13.47
CA LYS A 180 -17.14 3.47 -13.58
C LYS A 180 -18.17 3.77 -12.48
N ARG A 181 -19.43 3.99 -12.86
CA ARG A 181 -20.54 4.17 -11.92
C ARG A 181 -20.76 2.86 -11.15
N ASN A 182 -20.35 2.84 -9.89
CA ASN A 182 -20.66 1.78 -8.94
C ASN A 182 -20.79 2.38 -7.54
N GLU A 183 -21.31 1.61 -6.60
CA GLU A 183 -21.59 2.05 -5.22
C GLU A 183 -20.33 2.49 -4.45
N ASN A 184 -19.14 2.10 -4.92
CA ASN A 184 -17.86 2.44 -4.32
C ASN A 184 -17.20 3.68 -4.94
N ASN A 185 -17.70 4.15 -6.10
CA ASN A 185 -17.20 5.32 -6.80
C ASN A 185 -18.13 6.52 -6.52
N LEU A 186 -17.94 7.13 -5.36
CA LEU A 186 -18.71 8.26 -4.86
C LEU A 186 -17.95 9.57 -5.08
N GLY A 187 -18.69 10.65 -5.32
CA GLY A 187 -18.18 12.01 -5.41
C GLY A 187 -18.96 12.95 -4.51
N VAL A 188 -18.35 14.09 -4.19
CA VAL A 188 -18.95 15.15 -3.37
C VAL A 188 -19.59 16.18 -4.28
N PHE A 189 -20.85 16.52 -4.04
CA PHE A 189 -21.62 17.46 -4.86
C PHE A 189 -22.10 18.64 -4.04
N ALA A 190 -22.10 19.82 -4.64
CA ALA A 190 -22.65 21.02 -4.03
C ALA A 190 -24.19 20.98 -4.03
N MET A 191 -24.81 21.10 -2.86
CA MET A 191 -26.28 21.21 -2.70
C MET A 191 -26.76 22.66 -2.59
N LYS A 192 -25.82 23.59 -2.54
CA LYS A 192 -26.03 25.04 -2.61
C LYS A 192 -24.87 25.65 -3.40
N ARG A 193 -24.99 26.93 -3.75
CA ARG A 193 -23.87 27.69 -4.33
C ARG A 193 -22.81 27.97 -3.27
N PHE A 194 -21.53 27.84 -3.63
CA PHE A 194 -20.40 28.28 -2.81
C PHE A 194 -19.63 29.39 -3.51
N LYS A 195 -19.19 30.39 -2.75
CA LYS A 195 -18.33 31.46 -3.28
C LYS A 195 -16.86 31.05 -3.26
N LYS A 196 -16.05 31.62 -4.14
CA LYS A 196 -14.58 31.51 -4.06
C LYS A 196 -14.10 31.91 -2.65
N GLY A 197 -13.26 31.05 -2.06
CA GLY A 197 -12.72 31.21 -0.72
C GLY A 197 -13.62 30.71 0.42
N GLU A 198 -14.86 30.29 0.12
CA GLU A 198 -15.75 29.71 1.13
C GLU A 198 -15.25 28.32 1.56
N PRO A 199 -15.17 28.05 2.88
CA PRO A 199 -14.84 26.72 3.36
C PRO A 199 -16.02 25.77 3.06
N LEU A 200 -15.72 24.64 2.42
CA LEU A 200 -16.67 23.56 2.17
C LEU A 200 -16.90 22.75 3.45
N PHE A 201 -15.83 22.41 4.15
CA PHE A 201 -15.86 21.81 5.49
C PHE A 201 -14.52 21.96 6.19
N GLU A 202 -14.54 21.75 7.51
CA GLU A 202 -13.37 21.52 8.34
C GLU A 202 -13.50 20.14 9.00
N GLU A 203 -12.41 19.37 9.02
CA GLU A 203 -12.35 18.06 9.67
C GLU A 203 -11.08 17.95 10.50
N LYS A 204 -11.21 17.35 11.69
CA LYS A 204 -10.05 16.97 12.50
C LYS A 204 -9.32 15.82 11.82
N THR A 205 -8.06 16.03 11.46
CA THR A 205 -7.25 15.00 10.79
C THR A 205 -6.80 13.92 11.76
N LEU A 206 -6.56 12.74 11.22
CA LEU A 206 -5.85 11.67 11.91
C LEU A 206 -4.35 11.87 11.71
N LYS A 207 -3.71 12.58 12.64
CA LYS A 207 -2.26 12.80 12.59
C LYS A 207 -1.47 11.52 12.88
N PRO A 208 -0.54 11.10 12.01
CA PRO A 208 0.64 10.39 12.45
C PRO A 208 1.50 11.29 13.33
N SER A 209 2.26 10.67 14.24
CA SER A 209 3.27 11.40 15.01
C SER A 209 4.29 12.07 14.06
N ARG A 210 4.90 13.19 14.50
CA ARG A 210 5.99 13.92 13.80
C ARG A 210 7.18 13.04 13.38
N HIS A 211 7.24 11.79 13.84
CA HIS A 211 8.39 10.90 13.70
C HIS A 211 8.09 9.56 13.02
N THR A 212 6.84 9.30 12.63
CA THR A 212 6.49 8.01 12.02
C THR A 212 5.96 8.22 10.61
N LEU A 213 6.76 7.81 9.62
CA LEU A 213 6.47 7.79 8.18
C LEU A 213 5.22 6.96 7.77
N HIS A 214 4.44 6.48 8.73
CA HIS A 214 3.37 5.52 8.51
C HIS A 214 2.13 5.92 9.31
N SER A 215 1.22 6.65 8.67
CA SER A 215 -0.13 7.00 9.17
C SER A 215 -0.90 5.80 9.74
N VAL A 216 -0.65 4.61 9.22
CA VAL A 216 -1.23 3.36 9.74
C VAL A 216 -0.92 3.09 11.21
N PHE A 217 0.23 3.54 11.74
CA PHE A 217 0.58 3.34 13.15
C PHE A 217 -0.34 4.09 14.12
N HIS A 218 -0.94 5.21 13.69
CA HIS A 218 -1.98 5.88 14.46
C HIS A 218 -3.16 4.93 14.73
N PHE A 219 -3.60 4.22 13.69
CA PHE A 219 -4.69 3.25 13.82
C PHE A 219 -4.28 2.04 14.64
N PHE A 220 -3.02 1.60 14.56
CA PHE A 220 -2.51 0.54 15.42
C PHE A 220 -2.53 0.97 16.88
N ASP A 221 -1.98 2.13 17.23
CA ASP A 221 -2.01 2.66 18.60
C ASP A 221 -3.45 2.77 19.13
N ALA A 222 -4.36 3.25 18.30
CA ALA A 222 -5.75 3.40 18.68
C ALA A 222 -6.45 2.03 18.87
N ALA A 223 -6.17 1.04 18.03
CA ALA A 223 -6.68 -0.33 18.22
C ALA A 223 -6.08 -1.01 19.46
N ILE A 224 -4.79 -0.82 19.71
CA ILE A 224 -4.10 -1.32 20.90
C ILE A 224 -4.74 -0.74 22.18
N LYS A 225 -5.07 0.56 22.17
CA LYS A 225 -5.73 1.22 23.29
C LYS A 225 -7.11 0.61 23.58
N GLU A 226 -7.90 0.30 22.56
CA GLU A 226 -9.22 -0.33 22.73
C GLU A 226 -9.11 -1.79 23.18
N LEU A 227 -8.15 -2.54 22.63
CA LEU A 227 -7.86 -3.91 23.09
C LEU A 227 -7.49 -3.95 24.58
N LYS A 228 -6.69 -2.98 25.04
CA LYS A 228 -6.34 -2.85 26.47
C LYS A 228 -7.53 -2.55 27.38
N LYS A 229 -8.63 -1.98 26.84
CA LYS A 229 -9.88 -1.75 27.57
C LYS A 229 -10.81 -2.98 27.59
N GLY A 230 -10.43 -4.09 26.96
CA GLY A 230 -11.30 -5.26 26.82
C GLY A 230 -12.45 -5.03 25.83
N ALA A 231 -12.34 -4.04 24.95
CA ALA A 231 -13.28 -3.80 23.86
C ALA A 231 -12.67 -4.33 22.56
N PRO A 232 -12.67 -5.66 22.30
CA PRO A 232 -12.16 -6.18 21.04
C PRO A 232 -13.04 -5.63 19.91
N ARG A 233 -12.47 -4.73 19.15
CA ARG A 233 -13.01 -4.28 17.88
C ARG A 233 -11.99 -4.61 16.81
N HIS A 234 -12.45 -5.30 15.78
CA HIS A 234 -11.64 -5.53 14.60
C HIS A 234 -11.09 -4.18 14.09
N LEU A 235 -9.80 -4.11 13.74
CA LEU A 235 -9.17 -2.84 13.35
C LEU A 235 -9.96 -2.13 12.24
N LEU A 236 -10.47 -2.90 11.26
CA LEU A 236 -11.28 -2.38 10.15
C LEU A 236 -12.70 -1.95 10.53
N ASP A 237 -13.21 -2.29 11.73
CA ASP A 237 -14.53 -1.83 12.20
C ASP A 237 -14.53 -0.37 12.69
N ARG A 238 -13.36 0.28 12.76
CA ARG A 238 -13.27 1.71 13.03
C ARG A 238 -13.91 2.51 11.89
N SER A 239 -14.82 3.43 12.20
CA SER A 239 -15.53 4.20 11.18
C SER A 239 -14.61 5.04 10.32
N GLU A 240 -13.58 5.63 10.91
CA GLU A 240 -12.65 6.50 10.21
C GLU A 240 -11.79 5.73 9.21
N LEU A 241 -11.42 4.48 9.54
CA LEU A 241 -10.72 3.58 8.64
C LEU A 241 -11.68 2.89 7.66
N GLY A 242 -12.89 2.55 8.11
CA GLY A 242 -13.96 1.91 7.36
C GLY A 242 -14.43 2.72 6.16
N ALA A 243 -14.40 4.05 6.30
CA ALA A 243 -14.80 4.97 5.25
C ALA A 243 -13.78 5.10 4.10
N LEU A 244 -12.51 4.72 4.31
CA LEU A 244 -11.43 4.90 3.34
C LEU A 244 -11.44 3.81 2.26
N ALA A 245 -11.09 4.18 1.03
CA ALA A 245 -10.92 3.24 -0.07
C ALA A 245 -9.59 2.47 0.06
N ALA A 246 -9.56 1.18 -0.23
CA ALA A 246 -8.31 0.43 -0.36
C ALA A 246 -7.95 0.29 -1.85
N SER A 247 -6.74 0.65 -2.26
CA SER A 247 -6.19 0.28 -3.56
C SER A 247 -5.20 -0.86 -3.39
N TYR A 248 -5.37 -1.94 -4.15
CA TYR A 248 -4.42 -3.06 -4.23
C TYR A 248 -3.68 -3.10 -5.57
N ASN A 249 -3.86 -2.06 -6.40
CA ASN A 249 -3.52 -2.09 -7.82
C ASN A 249 -2.04 -1.82 -8.12
N ASP A 250 -1.20 -1.58 -7.12
CA ASP A 250 0.06 -0.89 -7.38
C ASP A 250 1.34 -1.58 -6.89
N HIS A 251 2.39 -1.39 -7.68
CA HIS A 251 3.74 -1.92 -7.51
C HIS A 251 4.62 -1.05 -6.59
N GLU A 252 4.27 0.22 -6.36
CA GLU A 252 5.07 1.13 -5.53
C GLU A 252 4.66 1.08 -4.06
N ASN A 253 3.35 0.98 -3.81
CA ASN A 253 2.76 0.84 -2.47
C ASN A 253 2.40 -0.60 -2.10
N VAL A 254 3.10 -1.59 -2.67
CA VAL A 254 3.03 -2.97 -2.20
C VAL A 254 3.37 -2.96 -0.72
N PHE A 255 2.44 -3.40 0.12
CA PHE A 255 2.74 -3.72 1.50
C PHE A 255 3.81 -4.80 1.49
N ARG A 256 5.05 -4.37 1.66
CA ARG A 256 6.16 -5.29 1.82
C ARG A 256 5.94 -5.96 3.17
N PHE A 257 6.39 -7.21 3.29
CA PHE A 257 6.56 -7.82 4.60
C PHE A 257 7.58 -6.99 5.40
N ARG A 258 7.12 -5.89 6.01
CA ARG A 258 7.94 -5.00 6.82
C ARG A 258 7.90 -5.58 8.21
N THR A 259 9.01 -6.19 8.61
CA THR A 259 9.25 -6.57 9.99
C THR A 259 9.05 -5.40 10.95
N GLU A 260 9.07 -4.16 10.46
CA GLU A 260 8.70 -2.95 11.19
C GLU A 260 7.26 -2.96 11.72
N HIS A 261 6.25 -3.38 10.94
CA HIS A 261 4.87 -3.43 11.41
C HIS A 261 4.71 -4.47 12.52
N LEU A 262 5.23 -5.67 12.29
CA LEU A 262 5.22 -6.74 13.30
C LEU A 262 6.09 -6.41 14.51
N GLY A 263 7.24 -5.76 14.29
CA GLY A 263 8.15 -5.30 15.32
C GLY A 263 7.54 -4.18 16.16
N TYR A 264 6.80 -3.27 15.54
CA TYR A 264 6.04 -2.23 16.19
C TYR A 264 4.96 -2.82 17.10
N LEU A 265 4.12 -3.73 16.58
CA LEU A 265 3.12 -4.41 17.39
C LEU A 265 3.78 -5.20 18.54
N LYS A 266 4.86 -5.93 18.25
CA LYS A 266 5.66 -6.65 19.27
C LYS A 266 6.16 -5.74 20.39
N ALA A 267 6.68 -4.57 20.03
CA ALA A 267 7.23 -3.61 20.98
C ALA A 267 6.15 -2.99 21.87
N LYS A 268 4.92 -2.86 21.35
CA LYS A 268 3.78 -2.32 22.11
C LYS A 268 3.18 -3.37 23.06
N ASP A 269 2.92 -4.57 22.55
CA ASP A 269 2.45 -5.72 23.31
C ASP A 269 2.59 -6.99 22.44
N PRO A 270 3.44 -7.97 22.82
CA PRO A 270 3.61 -9.21 22.06
C PRO A 270 2.31 -9.98 21.80
N ARG A 271 1.28 -9.80 22.65
CA ARG A 271 -0.01 -10.48 22.53
C ARG A 271 -0.83 -10.02 21.32
N LEU A 272 -0.55 -8.83 20.78
CA LEU A 272 -1.26 -8.30 19.60
C LEU A 272 -1.06 -9.15 18.36
N LEU A 273 0.01 -9.93 18.35
CA LEU A 273 0.49 -10.64 17.18
C LEU A 273 -0.25 -11.94 16.89
N TRP A 274 -0.85 -12.51 17.92
CA TRP A 274 -1.76 -13.65 17.78
C TRP A 274 -3.22 -13.22 17.71
N ASN A 275 -3.50 -11.93 17.88
CA ASN A 275 -4.86 -11.43 17.73
C ASN A 275 -5.23 -11.42 16.24
N THR A 276 -6.16 -12.28 15.85
CA THR A 276 -6.66 -12.36 14.47
C THR A 276 -7.39 -11.09 14.01
N ASP A 277 -7.76 -10.20 14.93
CA ASP A 277 -8.32 -8.87 14.61
C ASP A 277 -7.24 -7.87 14.16
N LEU A 278 -5.97 -8.26 14.31
CA LEU A 278 -4.77 -7.58 13.83
C LEU A 278 -3.94 -8.53 12.93
N ASP A 279 -4.61 -9.46 12.25
CA ASP A 279 -3.95 -10.39 11.35
C ASP A 279 -3.29 -9.66 10.17
N MET A 280 -2.35 -10.30 9.47
CA MET A 280 -1.55 -9.58 8.46
C MET A 280 -2.39 -8.98 7.34
N TRP A 281 -3.42 -9.68 6.87
CA TRP A 281 -4.35 -9.14 5.85
C TRP A 281 -5.13 -7.93 6.38
N VAL A 282 -5.40 -7.87 7.70
CA VAL A 282 -6.05 -6.73 8.36
C VAL A 282 -5.11 -5.53 8.38
N LEU A 283 -3.87 -5.74 8.79
CA LEU A 283 -2.83 -4.71 8.83
C LEU A 283 -2.53 -4.17 7.42
N ASP A 284 -2.45 -5.06 6.44
CA ASP A 284 -2.26 -4.69 5.04
C ASP A 284 -3.47 -3.90 4.52
N THR A 285 -4.70 -4.38 4.72
CA THR A 285 -5.90 -3.63 4.31
C THR A 285 -5.97 -2.25 4.97
N ALA A 286 -5.64 -2.16 6.27
CA ALA A 286 -5.55 -0.88 6.96
C ALA A 286 -4.47 0.03 6.36
N HIS A 287 -3.31 -0.53 6.04
CA HIS A 287 -2.23 0.19 5.38
C HIS A 287 -2.64 0.69 4.00
N GLN A 288 -3.23 -0.15 3.14
CA GLN A 288 -3.69 0.24 1.81
C GLN A 288 -4.72 1.35 1.87
N ARG A 289 -5.62 1.31 2.84
CA ARG A 289 -6.55 2.42 3.10
C ARG A 289 -5.84 3.69 3.50
N CYS A 290 -4.86 3.60 4.38
CA CYS A 290 -4.11 4.77 4.80
C CYS A 290 -3.28 5.36 3.66
N SER A 291 -2.54 4.53 2.91
CA SER A 291 -1.66 4.97 1.82
C SER A 291 -2.43 5.56 0.64
N THR A 292 -3.58 4.97 0.30
CA THR A 292 -4.42 5.45 -0.81
C THR A 292 -5.08 6.79 -0.50
N ASN A 293 -5.32 7.09 0.78
CA ASN A 293 -6.12 8.25 1.22
C ASN A 293 -5.30 9.24 2.07
N GLN A 294 -3.97 9.19 1.96
CA GLN A 294 -3.09 10.11 2.68
C GLN A 294 -2.93 11.44 1.92
N PHE A 295 -2.91 12.53 2.66
CA PHE A 295 -2.62 13.87 2.16
C PHE A 295 -1.24 14.29 2.66
N GLY A 296 -0.33 14.58 1.73
CA GLY A 296 1.02 15.02 2.02
C GLY A 296 1.08 16.55 2.09
N LEU A 297 1.62 17.09 3.19
CA LEU A 297 1.93 18.52 3.31
C LEU A 297 3.44 18.68 3.50
N THR A 298 4.08 19.48 2.66
CA THR A 298 5.47 19.90 2.88
C THR A 298 5.47 21.34 3.36
N GLU A 299 6.00 21.57 4.55
CA GLU A 299 6.20 22.90 5.11
C GLU A 299 7.69 23.24 5.07
N GLU A 300 8.05 24.31 4.36
CA GLU A 300 9.40 24.86 4.44
C GLU A 300 9.51 25.78 5.65
N ARG A 301 10.41 25.44 6.57
CA ARG A 301 10.72 26.27 7.74
C ARG A 301 11.68 27.38 7.39
N ALA A 302 11.72 28.41 8.25
CA ALA A 302 12.68 29.51 8.16
C ALA A 302 14.16 29.06 8.13
N ASP A 303 14.48 27.90 8.73
CA ASP A 303 15.83 27.29 8.68
C ASP A 303 16.11 26.47 7.41
N ARG A 304 15.24 26.58 6.39
CA ARG A 304 15.25 25.81 5.14
C ARG A 304 15.12 24.30 5.32
N LYS A 305 14.73 23.82 6.51
CA LYS A 305 14.38 22.40 6.68
C LYS A 305 12.92 22.20 6.32
N SER A 306 12.67 21.29 5.38
CA SER A 306 11.31 20.88 5.04
C SER A 306 10.80 19.86 6.06
N ILE A 307 9.66 20.13 6.70
CA ILE A 307 8.91 19.10 7.43
C ILE A 307 7.85 18.54 6.49
N ARG A 308 7.83 17.21 6.35
CA ARG A 308 6.75 16.51 5.66
C ARG A 308 5.79 15.94 6.68
N TRP A 309 4.53 16.31 6.51
CA TRP A 309 3.40 15.76 7.23
C TRP A 309 2.63 14.84 6.29
N SER A 310 2.09 13.76 6.84
CA SER A 310 1.05 12.97 6.20
C SER A 310 -0.17 13.09 7.09
N VAL A 311 -1.35 13.31 6.54
CA VAL A 311 -2.59 13.33 7.31
C VAL A 311 -3.66 12.51 6.59
N ILE A 312 -4.66 12.05 7.34
CA ILE A 312 -5.83 11.38 6.77
C ILE A 312 -7.07 12.14 7.20
N SER A 313 -7.94 12.42 6.23
CA SER A 313 -9.25 13.04 6.41
C SER A 313 -10.28 12.17 5.67
N PRO A 314 -11.09 11.35 6.38
CA PRO A 314 -12.12 10.54 5.75
C PRO A 314 -13.08 11.33 4.85
N MET A 315 -13.38 12.59 5.19
CA MET A 315 -14.23 13.44 4.34
C MET A 315 -13.49 13.93 3.09
N ALA A 316 -12.26 14.44 3.21
CA ALA A 316 -11.49 14.90 2.06
C ALA A 316 -11.17 13.76 1.09
N SER A 317 -11.02 12.53 1.61
CA SER A 317 -10.77 11.32 0.81
C SER A 317 -11.93 10.92 -0.12
N LEU A 318 -13.08 11.62 -0.05
CA LEU A 318 -14.24 11.39 -0.92
C LEU A 318 -14.25 12.32 -2.15
N PHE A 319 -13.37 13.32 -2.18
CA PHE A 319 -13.21 14.20 -3.33
C PHE A 319 -12.47 13.42 -4.41
N GLN A 320 -13.02 13.44 -5.62
CA GLN A 320 -12.41 12.80 -6.77
C GLN A 320 -11.40 13.75 -7.42
N HIS A 321 -10.45 13.17 -8.15
CA HIS A 321 -9.46 13.94 -8.87
C HIS A 321 -10.01 14.68 -10.09
N SER A 322 -9.55 15.92 -10.29
CA SER A 322 -9.57 16.64 -11.57
C SER A 322 -8.28 17.44 -11.73
N CYS A 323 -7.70 17.46 -12.94
CA CYS A 323 -6.57 18.35 -13.26
C CYS A 323 -7.01 19.83 -13.43
N GLU A 324 -8.32 20.10 -13.39
CA GLU A 324 -8.93 21.42 -13.22
C GLU A 324 -9.81 21.35 -11.96
N PRO A 325 -9.20 21.36 -10.76
CA PRO A 325 -9.96 21.23 -9.54
C PRO A 325 -10.80 22.49 -9.28
N VAL A 326 -11.75 22.37 -8.37
CA VAL A 326 -12.64 23.48 -7.96
C VAL A 326 -12.58 23.74 -6.46
N ALA A 327 -11.97 22.80 -5.74
CA ALA A 327 -11.63 22.90 -4.34
C ALA A 327 -10.14 22.58 -4.14
N GLN A 328 -9.60 23.08 -3.04
CA GLN A 328 -8.26 22.72 -2.57
C GLN A 328 -8.34 22.44 -1.07
N TRP A 329 -7.51 21.52 -0.61
CA TRP A 329 -7.35 21.28 0.82
C TRP A 329 -6.15 22.06 1.35
N GLY A 330 -6.16 22.35 2.65
CA GLY A 330 -5.02 22.89 3.37
C GLY A 330 -5.20 22.72 4.88
N PRO A 331 -4.15 22.90 5.67
CA PRO A 331 -4.30 22.96 7.11
C PRO A 331 -5.02 24.25 7.50
N LYS A 332 -5.89 24.21 8.52
CA LYS A 332 -6.53 25.41 9.08
C LYS A 332 -5.49 26.38 9.66
N ASP A 333 -4.47 25.81 10.28
CA ASP A 333 -3.34 26.50 10.86
C ASP A 333 -2.07 25.96 10.21
N LYS A 334 -1.25 26.83 9.60
CA LYS A 334 -0.02 26.44 8.91
C LYS A 334 0.98 25.76 9.86
N GLU A 335 0.95 26.09 11.14
CA GLU A 335 1.82 25.49 12.15
C GLU A 335 1.29 24.13 12.64
N CYS A 336 0.04 23.80 12.30
CA CYS A 336 -0.66 22.66 12.85
C CYS A 336 -1.65 22.00 11.87
N ALA A 337 -1.24 20.86 11.31
CA ALA A 337 -2.10 20.04 10.45
C ALA A 337 -3.20 19.23 11.18
N ASP A 338 -3.66 19.64 12.38
CA ASP A 338 -4.70 18.91 13.15
C ASP A 338 -6.10 19.08 12.57
N MET A 339 -6.29 20.16 11.83
CA MET A 339 -7.55 20.49 11.19
C MET A 339 -7.27 20.70 9.71
N MET A 340 -7.94 19.92 8.86
CA MET A 340 -7.96 20.12 7.43
C MET A 340 -9.17 20.96 7.06
N VAL A 341 -8.97 21.91 6.15
CA VAL A 341 -10.02 22.73 5.55
C VAL A 341 -10.03 22.45 4.06
N MET A 342 -11.20 22.15 3.52
CA MET A 342 -11.42 22.12 2.08
C MET A 342 -12.08 23.45 1.68
N THR A 343 -11.49 24.17 0.73
CA THR A 343 -11.91 25.53 0.35
C THR A 343 -12.19 25.60 -1.13
N ALA A 344 -13.27 26.29 -1.52
CA ALA A 344 -13.58 26.54 -2.93
C ALA A 344 -12.55 27.50 -3.56
N ILE A 345 -11.90 27.12 -4.65
CA ILE A 345 -10.93 27.99 -5.36
C ILE A 345 -11.57 28.88 -6.44
N ARG A 346 -12.83 28.59 -6.75
CA ARG A 346 -13.72 29.41 -7.57
C ARG A 346 -15.16 29.33 -7.05
N ASN A 347 -16.09 30.05 -7.68
CA ASN A 347 -17.51 29.82 -7.41
C ASN A 347 -17.90 28.41 -7.87
N ILE A 348 -18.71 27.72 -7.06
CA ILE A 348 -19.22 26.37 -7.32
C ILE A 348 -20.74 26.47 -7.38
N GLU A 349 -21.33 25.98 -8.46
CA GLU A 349 -22.78 26.03 -8.66
C GLU A 349 -23.48 24.85 -7.98
N GLN A 350 -24.76 25.02 -7.65
CA GLN A 350 -25.56 23.93 -7.11
C GLN A 350 -25.67 22.77 -8.13
N GLY A 351 -25.50 21.53 -7.65
CA GLY A 351 -25.50 20.32 -8.46
C GLY A 351 -24.16 20.02 -9.15
N GLU A 352 -23.15 20.85 -8.95
CA GLU A 352 -21.79 20.63 -9.45
C GLU A 352 -21.06 19.58 -8.59
N GLU A 353 -20.31 18.68 -9.24
CA GLU A 353 -19.39 17.77 -8.54
C GLU A 353 -18.11 18.53 -8.19
N ILE A 354 -17.62 18.31 -6.98
CA ILE A 354 -16.48 19.02 -6.42
C ILE A 354 -15.26 18.11 -6.45
N TYR A 355 -14.24 18.56 -7.15
CA TYR A 355 -12.97 17.86 -7.34
C TYR A 355 -11.82 18.63 -6.69
N ASP A 356 -10.84 17.89 -6.18
CA ASP A 356 -9.51 18.36 -5.82
C ASP A 356 -8.47 17.81 -6.81
N SER A 357 -7.20 18.19 -6.63
CA SER A 357 -6.09 17.63 -7.41
C SER A 357 -5.22 16.74 -6.53
N TYR A 358 -4.82 15.58 -7.07
CA TYR A 358 -3.95 14.62 -6.40
C TYR A 358 -2.49 14.75 -6.86
N CYS A 359 -2.26 15.54 -7.92
CA CYS A 359 -0.96 15.77 -8.50
C CYS A 359 -0.76 17.27 -8.71
N ASP A 360 0.50 17.66 -8.89
CA ASP A 360 0.84 19.01 -9.32
C ASP A 360 0.46 19.23 -10.79
N ASP A 361 0.62 20.47 -11.26
CA ASP A 361 0.51 20.77 -12.69
C ASP A 361 1.72 20.19 -13.44
N GLY A 362 1.44 19.52 -14.55
CA GLY A 362 2.42 18.93 -15.47
C GLY A 362 1.78 18.67 -16.83
N ASP A 363 2.48 18.05 -17.77
CA ASP A 363 1.87 17.64 -19.05
C ASP A 363 0.92 16.45 -18.88
N LEU A 364 0.20 16.11 -19.95
CA LEU A 364 -0.82 15.06 -19.95
C LEU A 364 -0.24 13.70 -19.54
N GLU A 365 0.88 13.32 -20.14
CA GLU A 365 1.56 12.04 -19.95
C GLU A 365 2.05 11.90 -18.51
N TRP A 366 2.73 12.93 -17.99
CA TRP A 366 3.22 12.97 -16.63
C TRP A 366 2.06 12.86 -15.64
N ARG A 367 1.00 13.66 -15.80
CA ARG A 367 -0.16 13.61 -14.89
C ARG A 367 -0.81 12.22 -14.90
N ARG A 368 -1.01 11.60 -16.07
CA ARG A 368 -1.58 10.25 -16.17
C ARG A 368 -0.70 9.19 -15.50
N GLU A 369 0.62 9.27 -15.70
CA GLU A 369 1.55 8.33 -15.07
C GLU A 369 1.55 8.49 -13.55
N GLN A 370 1.56 9.72 -13.02
CA GLN A 370 1.46 9.95 -11.58
C GLN A 370 0.13 9.44 -11.02
N LEU A 371 -1.00 9.74 -11.68
CA LEU A 371 -2.33 9.45 -11.17
C LEU A 371 -2.70 7.97 -11.20
N LYS A 372 -2.07 7.20 -12.09
CA LYS A 372 -2.37 5.78 -12.33
C LYS A 372 -2.48 4.95 -11.05
N HIS A 373 -1.65 5.25 -10.05
CA HIS A 373 -1.69 4.61 -8.74
C HIS A 373 -3.05 4.79 -8.01
N TRP A 374 -3.60 6.00 -8.03
CA TRP A 374 -4.81 6.36 -7.29
C TRP A 374 -6.09 6.06 -8.06
N ILE A 375 -6.14 6.40 -9.35
CA ILE A 375 -7.37 6.25 -10.16
C ILE A 375 -7.45 4.91 -10.91
N GLY A 376 -6.36 4.15 -10.96
CA GLY A 376 -6.32 2.83 -11.59
C GLY A 376 -6.42 2.83 -13.13
N GLY A 377 -6.14 3.97 -13.77
CA GLY A 377 -6.20 4.17 -15.22
C GLY A 377 -5.80 5.58 -15.62
N ASP A 378 -6.12 5.96 -16.86
CA ASP A 378 -5.88 7.32 -17.35
C ASP A 378 -6.91 8.30 -16.79
N CYS A 379 -6.45 9.51 -16.48
CA CYS A 379 -7.33 10.59 -16.03
C CYS A 379 -8.25 11.03 -17.18
N MET A 380 -9.56 10.96 -16.93
CA MET A 380 -10.63 11.30 -17.88
C MET A 380 -11.30 12.64 -17.55
N CYS A 381 -10.62 13.54 -16.82
CA CYS A 381 -11.15 14.87 -16.56
C CYS A 381 -11.17 15.73 -17.85
N THR A 382 -11.96 16.80 -17.84
CA THR A 382 -12.14 17.70 -19.00
C THR A 382 -10.82 18.21 -19.58
N LYS A 383 -9.86 18.63 -18.74
CA LYS A 383 -8.52 19.07 -19.17
C LYS A 383 -7.78 17.99 -19.94
N CYS A 384 -7.67 16.79 -19.35
CA CYS A 384 -6.94 15.68 -19.97
C CYS A 384 -7.57 15.23 -21.29
N VAL A 385 -8.91 15.17 -21.38
CA VAL A 385 -9.61 14.81 -22.62
C VAL A 385 -9.39 15.86 -23.71
N LYS A 386 -9.41 17.16 -23.36
CA LYS A 386 -9.12 18.25 -24.31
C LYS A 386 -7.69 18.21 -24.81
N GLU A 387 -6.72 18.02 -23.90
CA GLU A 387 -5.30 17.94 -24.24
C GLU A 387 -4.99 16.72 -25.12
N GLU A 388 -5.60 15.57 -24.82
CA GLU A 388 -5.47 14.35 -25.63
C GLU A 388 -6.01 14.55 -27.05
N ARG A 389 -7.19 15.17 -27.17
CA ARG A 389 -7.77 15.52 -28.48
C ARG A 389 -6.88 16.49 -29.25
N ALA A 390 -6.39 17.54 -28.60
CA ALA A 390 -5.50 18.52 -29.22
C ALA A 390 -4.14 17.91 -29.63
N LYS A 391 -3.67 16.87 -28.92
CA LYS A 391 -2.51 16.08 -29.35
C LYS A 391 -2.82 15.25 -30.59
N ALA A 392 -3.94 14.53 -30.61
CA ALA A 392 -4.34 13.73 -31.76
C ALA A 392 -4.56 14.56 -33.04
N GLU A 393 -5.13 15.76 -32.92
CA GLU A 393 -5.31 16.70 -34.05
C GLU A 393 -3.96 17.19 -34.60
N ARG A 394 -2.98 17.49 -33.72
CA ARG A 394 -1.61 17.86 -34.14
C ARG A 394 -0.91 16.70 -34.85
N ASP A 395 -1.02 15.49 -34.32
CA ASP A 395 -0.41 14.28 -34.91
C ASP A 395 -1.02 13.94 -36.28
N THR A 396 -2.30 14.24 -36.48
CA THR A 396 -2.99 14.07 -37.78
C THR A 396 -2.52 15.13 -38.77
N ASN A 397 -2.51 16.41 -38.38
CA ASN A 397 -2.07 17.50 -39.25
C ASN A 397 -0.60 17.37 -39.66
N ALA A 398 0.27 16.83 -38.79
CA ALA A 398 1.68 16.59 -39.10
C ALA A 398 1.90 15.44 -40.11
N ARG A 399 0.95 14.50 -40.21
CA ARG A 399 0.97 13.44 -41.24
C ARG A 399 0.44 13.96 -42.57
N ASP A 400 -0.59 14.79 -42.55
CA ASP A 400 -1.20 15.35 -43.76
C ASP A 400 -0.36 16.46 -44.40
N SER A 401 0.46 17.18 -43.61
CA SER A 401 1.32 18.25 -44.13
C SER A 401 2.48 17.77 -45.01
N GLY A 402 2.65 16.45 -45.19
CA GLY A 402 3.35 15.89 -46.35
C GLY A 402 4.75 16.48 -46.59
N VAL A 403 5.47 16.87 -45.54
CA VAL A 403 6.89 17.14 -45.67
C VAL A 403 7.54 15.78 -45.86
N GLU A 404 7.56 15.32 -47.11
CA GLU A 404 8.55 14.35 -47.57
C GLU A 404 9.89 14.87 -47.06
N MET A 405 10.41 14.22 -46.03
CA MET A 405 11.86 14.22 -45.78
C MET A 405 12.44 13.59 -47.04
N THR A 406 12.71 14.40 -48.05
CA THR A 406 13.56 14.01 -49.16
C THR A 406 14.90 13.65 -48.54
N ASP A 407 15.17 12.35 -48.48
CA ASP A 407 16.46 11.75 -48.17
C ASP A 407 17.51 12.36 -49.10
N SER A 408 18.10 13.48 -48.68
CA SER A 408 19.22 14.10 -49.37
C SER A 408 20.48 13.29 -49.09
N ALA A 409 20.74 12.39 -50.03
CA ALA A 409 22.05 12.06 -50.58
C ALA A 409 23.18 11.76 -49.57
N THR A 410 23.35 10.46 -49.35
CA THR A 410 24.59 9.72 -49.68
C THR A 410 25.83 10.59 -49.91
N THR A 411 26.63 10.80 -48.87
CA THR A 411 28.06 11.06 -49.02
C THR A 411 28.83 10.17 -48.06
N SER A 412 29.31 9.04 -48.58
CA SER A 412 30.44 8.32 -48.01
C SER A 412 31.69 9.18 -48.09
N PRO A 413 32.52 9.19 -47.05
CA PRO A 413 33.96 9.10 -47.30
C PRO A 413 34.64 8.06 -46.39
N SER A 414 35.34 7.15 -47.07
CA SER A 414 36.72 6.72 -46.82
C SER A 414 37.19 6.44 -45.38
N THR A 415 37.45 5.16 -45.16
CA THR A 415 38.67 4.58 -44.57
C THR A 415 39.86 5.53 -44.30
N GLY A 416 40.28 5.60 -43.03
CA GLY A 416 41.60 6.00 -42.53
C GLY A 416 41.62 5.75 -41.01
N SER A 417 42.25 4.68 -40.51
CA SER A 417 43.67 4.50 -40.16
C SER A 417 44.17 5.39 -39.02
N SER A 418 44.71 4.73 -37.97
CA SER A 418 45.55 5.23 -36.84
C SER A 418 44.89 6.25 -35.90
N SER A 419 45.06 6.23 -34.57
CA SER A 419 46.22 5.85 -33.76
C SER A 419 45.82 5.51 -32.31
N GLU A 420 46.68 4.72 -31.68
CA GLU A 420 46.86 4.55 -30.24
C GLU A 420 46.82 5.88 -29.47
N VAL A 421 46.18 5.87 -28.30
CA VAL A 421 46.51 6.78 -27.19
C VAL A 421 46.44 5.99 -25.89
N ASP A 422 47.62 5.63 -25.39
CA ASP A 422 47.88 5.37 -23.99
C ASP A 422 47.59 6.63 -23.17
N SER A 423 46.95 6.46 -22.01
CA SER A 423 47.18 7.38 -20.90
C SER A 423 46.99 6.66 -19.57
N ASP A 424 48.13 6.24 -19.03
CA ASP A 424 48.39 6.13 -17.61
C ASP A 424 47.87 7.36 -16.84
N GLY A 425 47.30 7.12 -15.66
CA GLY A 425 46.77 8.14 -14.79
C GLY A 425 46.73 7.66 -13.34
N ASP A 426 47.91 7.33 -12.82
CA ASP A 426 48.20 7.10 -11.42
C ASP A 426 47.89 8.37 -10.59
N ALA A 427 47.10 8.24 -9.52
CA ALA A 427 46.99 9.27 -8.48
C ALA A 427 46.80 8.62 -7.10
N LYS A 428 47.94 8.37 -6.45
CA LYS A 428 48.08 8.38 -4.99
C LYS A 428 47.58 9.71 -4.43
N MET A 429 46.86 9.66 -3.31
CA MET A 429 47.07 10.56 -2.16
C MET A 429 46.46 9.90 -0.92
N GLY A 430 47.32 9.55 0.03
CA GLY A 430 46.94 9.15 1.39
C GLY A 430 46.68 10.36 2.27
N GLY A 431 46.42 10.10 3.55
CA GLY A 431 46.53 11.13 4.59
C GLY A 431 45.40 11.10 5.61
N THR A 432 45.59 10.24 6.61
CA THR A 432 45.13 10.33 8.00
C THR A 432 44.77 11.73 8.52
N SER A 433 43.67 11.79 9.27
CA SER A 433 43.53 12.49 10.56
C SER A 433 42.51 11.74 11.41
#